data_AF-A0A6L3MJK9-F1
#
_entry.id   AF-A0A6L3MJK9-F1
#
_cell.length_a   1.000
_cell.length_b   1.000
_cell.length_c   1.000
_cell.angle_alpha   90.00
_cell.angle_beta   90.00
_cell.angle_gamma   90.00
#
_symmetry.space_group_name_H-M   'P 1'
#
loop_
_entity.id
_entity.type
_entity.pdbx_description
1 polymer ?
#
loop_
_entity_poly.entity_id
_entity_poly.type
_entity_poly.pdbx_seq_one_letter_code
_entity_poly.pdbx_strand_id
1 'polypeptide(L)'
;MLKNAFMAMIVATISMSSMAANTLVEMKTSQGNIEIELFNDKAPISAKNFEAYVKDNFYNGTIFHRVIPGFMIQGGGMDAKMV
;
A
#
# COMPACT_ATOMS: atom_id res chain seq x y z
N MET A 1 42.37 3.99 26.02
CA MET A 1 41.88 2.78 25.30
C MET A 1 40.42 2.43 25.67
N LEU A 2 39.96 2.70 26.89
CA LEU A 2 38.58 2.40 27.33
C LEU A 2 37.48 3.34 26.75
N LYS A 3 37.81 4.60 26.41
CA LYS A 3 36.84 5.57 25.83
C LYS A 3 36.41 5.21 24.39
N ASN A 4 37.29 4.61 23.61
CA ASN A 4 36.99 4.22 22.22
C ASN A 4 36.09 2.99 22.15
N ALA A 5 36.16 2.11 23.16
CA ALA A 5 35.27 0.94 23.28
C ALA A 5 33.82 1.35 23.60
N PHE A 6 33.62 2.40 24.39
CA PHE A 6 32.28 2.94 24.69
C PHE A 6 31.62 3.60 23.46
N MET A 7 32.42 4.28 22.64
CA MET A 7 31.94 4.93 21.42
C MET A 7 31.59 3.91 20.31
N ALA A 8 32.31 2.78 20.25
CA ALA A 8 31.98 1.67 19.35
C ALA A 8 30.68 0.94 19.73
N MET A 9 30.35 0.88 21.03
CA MET A 9 29.14 0.21 21.52
C MET A 9 27.85 1.03 21.27
N ILE A 10 27.96 2.36 21.21
CA ILE A 10 26.83 3.27 20.91
C ILE A 10 26.50 3.31 19.41
N VAL A 11 27.49 3.12 18.53
CA VAL A 11 27.29 3.07 17.08
C VAL A 11 26.66 1.75 16.63
N ALA A 12 26.88 0.66 17.35
CA ALA A 12 26.37 -0.67 16.99
C ALA A 12 24.86 -0.86 17.25
N THR A 13 24.20 0.02 18.00
CA THR A 13 22.77 -0.11 18.35
C THR A 13 21.81 0.65 17.42
N ILE A 14 22.31 1.42 16.44
CA ILE A 14 21.49 2.37 15.66
C ILE A 14 20.90 1.76 14.37
N SER A 15 21.12 0.48 14.04
CA SER A 15 20.69 -0.05 12.74
C SER A 15 20.05 -1.43 12.81
N MET A 16 18.94 -1.53 13.53
CA MET A 16 17.91 -2.51 13.19
C MET A 16 16.77 -1.77 12.50
N SER A 17 16.85 -1.61 11.17
CA SER A 17 15.71 -1.22 10.36
C SER A 17 14.70 -2.36 10.44
N SER A 18 13.59 -2.19 11.18
CA SER A 18 12.52 -3.17 11.14
C SER A 18 11.94 -3.19 9.73
N MET A 19 12.05 -4.32 9.05
CA MET A 19 11.31 -4.56 7.80
C MET A 19 9.86 -4.83 8.21
N ALA A 20 9.06 -3.78 8.30
CA ALA A 20 7.62 -3.93 8.50
C ALA A 20 7.03 -4.67 7.29
N ALA A 21 6.16 -5.67 7.55
CA ALA A 21 5.46 -6.37 6.48
C ALA A 21 4.58 -5.39 5.68
N ASN A 22 4.43 -5.66 4.38
CA ASN A 22 3.56 -4.89 3.51
C ASN A 22 2.09 -5.07 3.89
N THR A 23 1.28 -4.05 3.62
CA THR A 23 -0.15 -4.10 3.88
C THR A 23 -0.83 -4.92 2.78
N LEU A 24 -1.67 -5.89 3.16
CA LEU A 24 -2.52 -6.63 2.22
C LEU A 24 -3.96 -6.09 2.29
N VAL A 25 -4.56 -5.89 1.12
CA VAL A 25 -5.95 -5.44 0.97
C VAL A 25 -6.72 -6.45 0.13
N GLU A 26 -7.81 -6.99 0.67
CA GLU A 26 -8.77 -7.80 -0.10
C GLU A 26 -9.80 -6.89 -0.77
N MET A 27 -9.82 -6.85 -2.09
CA MET A 27 -10.84 -6.20 -2.89
C MET A 27 -11.87 -7.21 -3.38
N LYS A 28 -13.09 -7.11 -2.86
CA LYS A 28 -14.23 -7.94 -3.29
C LYS A 28 -14.89 -7.29 -4.50
N THR A 29 -14.88 -7.97 -5.64
CA THR A 29 -15.48 -7.48 -6.89
C THR A 29 -16.61 -8.38 -7.34
N SER A 30 -17.39 -7.95 -8.33
CA SER A 30 -18.43 -8.78 -8.96
C SER A 30 -17.87 -10.01 -9.70
N GLN A 31 -16.58 -10.01 -10.05
CA GLN A 31 -15.93 -11.08 -10.80
C GLN A 31 -15.04 -11.96 -9.90
N GLY A 32 -15.04 -11.73 -8.58
CA GLY A 32 -14.22 -12.45 -7.60
C GLY A 32 -13.36 -11.53 -6.73
N ASN A 33 -12.55 -12.13 -5.87
CA ASN A 33 -11.69 -11.40 -4.92
C ASN A 33 -10.30 -11.20 -5.52
N ILE A 34 -9.73 -10.03 -5.28
CA ILE A 34 -8.36 -9.66 -5.66
C ILE A 34 -7.62 -9.29 -4.37
N GLU A 35 -6.47 -9.91 -4.13
CA GLU A 35 -5.57 -9.49 -3.07
C GLU A 35 -4.54 -8.49 -3.62
N ILE A 36 -4.37 -7.36 -2.93
CA ILE A 36 -3.48 -6.28 -3.31
C ILE A 36 -2.44 -6.09 -2.20
N GLU A 37 -1.17 -6.31 -2.53
CA GLU A 37 -0.04 -5.98 -1.65
C GLU A 37 0.44 -4.55 -1.90
N LEU A 38 0.51 -3.75 -0.84
CA LEU A 38 1.01 -2.38 -0.89
C LEU A 38 2.49 -2.33 -0.48
N PHE A 39 3.36 -1.95 -1.41
CA PHE A 39 4.78 -1.72 -1.15
C PHE A 39 5.00 -0.40 -0.40
N ASN A 40 4.77 -0.45 0.91
CA ASN A 40 4.79 0.71 1.82
C ASN A 40 6.16 1.41 1.85
N ASP A 41 7.24 0.68 1.64
CA ASP A 41 8.61 1.21 1.61
C ASP A 41 8.92 1.93 0.28
N LYS A 42 8.39 1.43 -0.85
CA LYS A 42 8.64 2.00 -2.19
C LYS A 42 7.79 3.21 -2.49
N ALA A 43 6.53 3.20 -2.07
CA ALA A 43 5.56 4.24 -2.38
C ALA A 43 4.75 4.67 -1.13
N PRO A 44 5.42 5.16 -0.06
CA PRO A 44 4.79 5.37 1.25
C PRO A 44 3.59 6.32 1.21
N ILE A 45 3.66 7.39 0.41
CA ILE A 45 2.58 8.39 0.30
C ILE A 45 1.37 7.78 -0.42
N SER A 46 1.60 7.11 -1.55
CA SER A 46 0.54 6.51 -2.36
C SER A 46 -0.13 5.33 -1.65
N ALA A 47 0.67 4.46 -0.99
CA ALA A 47 0.17 3.34 -0.22
C ALA A 47 -0.71 3.82 0.94
N LYS A 48 -0.25 4.83 1.71
CA LYS A 48 -1.04 5.42 2.79
C LYS A 48 -2.33 6.07 2.29
N ASN A 49 -2.29 6.75 1.15
CA ASN A 49 -3.48 7.35 0.54
C ASN A 49 -4.49 6.28 0.09
N PHE A 50 -4.02 5.21 -0.53
CA PHE A 50 -4.86 4.08 -0.92
C PHE A 50 -5.50 3.43 0.31
N GLU A 51 -4.71 3.16 1.35
CA GLU A 51 -5.18 2.58 2.61
C GLU A 51 -6.24 3.47 3.29
N ALA A 52 -6.08 4.80 3.25
CA ALA A 52 -7.07 5.73 3.77
C ALA A 52 -8.43 5.59 3.06
N TYR A 53 -8.44 5.59 1.72
CA TYR A 53 -9.68 5.37 0.95
C TYR A 53 -10.32 4.01 1.22
N VAL A 54 -9.53 2.96 1.43
CA VAL A 54 -10.04 1.64 1.83
C VAL A 54 -10.73 1.72 3.20
N LYS A 55 -10.09 2.34 4.20
CA LYS A 55 -10.66 2.50 5.55
C LYS A 55 -11.94 3.33 5.56
N ASP A 56 -12.01 4.33 4.68
CA ASP A 56 -13.19 5.18 4.52
C ASP A 56 -14.29 4.53 3.68
N ASN A 57 -14.13 3.27 3.25
CA ASN A 57 -15.04 2.55 2.37
C ASN A 57 -15.30 3.25 1.02
N PHE A 58 -14.41 4.16 0.59
CA PHE A 58 -14.61 5.03 -0.56
C PHE A 58 -14.79 4.25 -1.87
N TYR A 59 -14.06 3.14 -2.04
CA TYR A 59 -14.13 2.34 -3.27
C TYR A 59 -15.39 1.48 -3.39
N ASN A 60 -16.22 1.38 -2.34
CA ASN A 60 -17.42 0.57 -2.38
C ASN A 60 -18.43 1.13 -3.40
N GLY A 61 -18.91 0.26 -4.29
CA GLY A 61 -19.85 0.65 -5.35
C GLY A 61 -19.21 1.38 -6.53
N THR A 62 -17.89 1.63 -6.51
CA THR A 62 -17.17 2.12 -7.69
C THR A 62 -17.05 1.03 -8.75
N ILE A 63 -16.89 1.44 -10.01
CA ILE A 63 -16.77 0.53 -11.15
C ILE A 63 -15.40 0.64 -11.84
N PHE A 64 -15.04 -0.40 -12.59
CA PHE A 64 -13.99 -0.32 -13.60
C PHE A 64 -14.55 0.35 -14.87
N HIS A 65 -14.44 1.68 -14.93
CA HIS A 65 -15.04 2.48 -16.01
C HIS A 65 -14.24 2.44 -17.32
N ARG A 66 -13.01 1.93 -17.30
CA ARG A 66 -12.19 1.80 -18.52
C ARG A 66 -11.46 0.46 -18.54
N VAL A 67 -11.68 -0.31 -19.60
CA VAL A 67 -11.12 -1.65 -19.81
C VAL A 67 -10.47 -1.70 -21.18
N ILE A 68 -9.16 -1.97 -21.22
CA ILE A 68 -8.40 -2.15 -22.47
C ILE A 68 -7.80 -3.56 -22.47
N PRO A 69 -8.28 -4.45 -23.37
CA PRO A 69 -7.78 -5.82 -23.47
C PRO A 69 -6.25 -5.87 -23.66
N GLY A 70 -5.58 -6.72 -22.88
CA GLY A 70 -4.13 -6.90 -22.94
C GLY A 70 -3.29 -5.75 -22.38
N PHE A 71 -3.92 -4.74 -21.76
CA PHE A 71 -3.20 -3.58 -21.22
C PHE A 71 -3.58 -3.26 -19.78
N MET A 72 -4.78 -2.73 -19.52
CA MET A 72 -5.17 -2.28 -18.18
C MET A 72 -6.68 -2.21 -17.98
N ILE A 73 -7.07 -2.25 -16.70
CA ILE A 73 -8.37 -1.80 -16.20
C ILE A 73 -8.16 -0.63 -15.25
N GLN A 74 -9.04 0.36 -15.30
CA GLN A 74 -9.00 1.56 -14.47
C GLN A 74 -10.33 1.74 -13.76
N GLY A 75 -10.26 2.04 -12.47
CA GLY A 75 -11.42 2.21 -11.58
C GLY A 75 -11.12 3.16 -10.43
N GLY A 76 -11.94 3.09 -9.38
CA GLY A 76 -11.71 3.80 -8.12
C GLY A 76 -12.09 5.27 -8.08
N GLY A 77 -12.83 5.78 -9.08
CA GLY A 77 -13.26 7.19 -9.12
C GLY A 77 -14.65 7.46 -9.72
N MET A 78 -15.35 6.42 -10.18
CA MET A 78 -16.69 6.56 -10.76
C MET A 78 -17.58 5.43 -10.25
N ASP A 79 -18.85 5.74 -10.05
CA ASP A 79 -19.93 4.76 -9.87
C ASP A 79 -20.71 4.61 -11.18
N ALA A 80 -21.72 3.74 -11.19
CA ALA A 80 -22.55 3.50 -12.37
C ALA A 80 -23.41 4.70 -12.80
N LYS A 81 -23.52 5.77 -11.99
CA LYS A 81 -24.32 6.97 -12.29
C LYS A 81 -23.51 8.08 -12.93
N MET A 82 -22.17 8.00 -12.83
CA MET A 82 -21.24 9.03 -13.31
C MET A 82 -20.61 8.69 -14.68
N VAL A 83 -21.04 7.60 -15.33
CA VAL A 83 -20.59 7.17 -16.66
C VAL A 83 -21.56 7.59 -17.75
#